data_AF-A0A218XNT4-F1
#
_entry.id   AF-A0A218XNT4-F1
#
_cell.length_a   1.000
_cell.length_b   1.000
_cell.length_c   1.000
_cell.angle_alpha   90.00
_cell.angle_beta   90.00
_cell.angle_gamma   90.00
#
_symmetry.space_group_name_H-M   'P 1'
#
loop_
_entity.id
_entity.type
_entity.pdbx_description
1 polymer ?
#
loop_
_entity_poly.entity_id
_entity_poly.type
_entity_poly.pdbx_seq_one_letter_code
_entity_poly.pdbx_strand_id
1 'polypeptide(L)'
;MERIRFFVEGIGLKLVVVVGILFLMMLISSLISQAKVLDDEEKIIDDHLSRHAVKTVQSEDGDTIDCIDIYKQPAFGHPALRNHTIQMAPSEDPSVETTSTTESPKSSAPSGGQLWWRSGSCPRGTIPVRRNKRKDGAKTTSFRKKPPMSSPRHSTVPVDDDNKIPNLQQINHSMAILFTAGYNYNGAKGDIRVWNPYVEFDDEWSLSQIALQNGPYNDFESVESGWAVNPGLYGDRQTRFFVYWTVDASKTTGCFDLTCPGFVQTNHEIALGAAIYPISTPDGLPYQITIYIFKDLITSNLWVQYGDGINIGYWPAELFTTLTLTVETVQWGGEVYSSRVGVTPHTATQMGSGEFPDYVWDVSGWVKKMRIRDNSLILKVPEWAGTYTDEYRCYDVRYVTDYVEDPEFYYGGPGFVASQREGSIDIDMNTSSPAQFGYFKVLGKGVLPEQQPIVVKAKLVSKTAEKKIKEASGAVVLTV
;
A
#
# COMPACT_ATOMS: atom_id res chain seq x y z
N MET A 1 53.33 21.89 37.36
CA MET A 1 52.67 21.99 36.03
C MET A 1 51.60 20.93 35.81
N GLU A 2 51.68 19.73 36.40
CA GLU A 2 50.68 18.66 36.16
C GLU A 2 49.28 18.91 36.75
N ARG A 3 49.14 19.61 37.89
CA ARG A 3 47.81 19.92 38.47
C ARG A 3 46.96 20.88 37.64
N ILE A 4 47.55 21.67 36.75
CA ILE A 4 46.83 22.62 35.89
C ILE A 4 46.31 21.91 34.63
N ARG A 5 47.00 20.88 34.14
CA ARG A 5 46.60 20.08 32.97
C ARG A 5 45.30 19.29 33.21
N PHE A 6 45.18 18.63 34.35
CA PHE A 6 43.95 17.90 34.74
C PHE A 6 42.73 18.81 34.94
N PHE A 7 42.95 20.05 35.40
CA PHE A 7 41.86 21.00 35.62
C PHE A 7 41.30 21.53 34.29
N VAL A 8 42.16 21.75 33.29
CA VAL A 8 41.76 22.24 31.95
C VAL A 8 41.05 21.14 31.14
N GLU A 9 41.49 19.88 31.23
CA GLU A 9 40.82 18.74 30.56
C GLU A 9 39.43 18.42 31.15
N GLY A 10 39.27 18.54 32.47
CA GLY A 10 37.97 18.31 33.13
C GLY A 10 36.92 19.39 32.84
N ILE A 11 37.34 20.63 32.57
CA ILE A 11 36.43 21.73 32.17
C ILE A 11 36.00 21.57 30.71
N GLY A 12 36.91 21.16 29.81
CA GLY A 12 36.59 20.90 28.42
C GLY A 12 35.53 19.80 28.26
N LEU A 13 35.66 18.70 29.02
CA LEU A 13 34.69 17.60 28.98
C LEU A 13 33.30 18.02 29.50
N LYS A 14 33.25 18.80 30.59
CA LYS A 14 31.98 19.33 31.12
C LYS A 14 31.29 20.29 30.15
N LEU A 15 32.06 21.14 29.45
CA LEU A 15 31.52 22.06 28.46
C LEU A 15 30.92 21.32 27.26
N VAL A 16 31.60 20.29 26.76
CA VAL A 16 31.10 19.45 25.65
C VAL A 16 29.81 18.74 26.04
N VAL A 17 29.70 18.21 27.26
CA VAL A 17 28.47 17.57 27.75
C VAL A 17 27.31 18.58 27.84
N VAL A 18 27.57 19.79 28.36
CA VAL A 18 26.54 20.84 28.46
C VAL A 18 26.06 21.29 27.07
N VAL A 19 26.98 21.49 26.12
CA VAL A 19 26.63 21.84 24.73
C VAL A 19 25.83 20.72 24.06
N GLY A 20 26.22 19.46 24.28
CA GLY A 20 25.49 18.29 23.77
C GLY A 20 24.06 18.19 24.32
N ILE A 21 23.86 18.45 25.61
CA ILE A 21 22.54 18.48 26.24
C ILE A 21 21.69 19.63 25.68
N LEU A 22 22.26 20.82 25.53
CA LEU A 22 21.54 21.97 24.97
C LEU A 22 21.12 21.71 23.51
N PHE A 23 21.98 21.07 22.72
CA PHE A 23 21.66 20.69 21.35
C PHE A 23 20.54 19.63 21.29
N LEU A 24 20.61 18.61 22.15
CA LEU A 24 19.54 17.62 22.29
C LEU A 24 18.20 18.25 22.69
N MET A 25 18.22 19.20 23.63
CA MET A 25 17.03 19.94 24.06
C MET A 25 16.43 20.79 22.93
N MET A 26 17.27 21.41 22.08
CA MET A 26 16.79 22.13 20.89
C MET A 26 16.19 21.19 19.84
N LEU A 27 16.76 20.00 19.63
CA LEU A 27 16.20 19.02 18.71
C LEU A 27 14.83 18.52 19.20
N ILE A 28 14.72 18.23 20.49
CA ILE A 28 13.45 17.80 21.11
C ILE A 28 12.40 18.93 21.04
N SER A 29 12.77 20.18 21.32
CA SER A 29 11.82 21.30 21.24
C SER A 29 11.35 21.58 19.81
N SER A 30 12.22 21.42 18.82
CA SER A 30 11.87 21.51 17.39
C SER A 30 10.85 20.44 16.98
N LEU A 31 11.10 19.17 17.34
CA LEU A 31 10.19 18.05 17.06
C LEU A 31 8.83 18.23 17.73
N ILE A 32 8.81 18.68 18.99
CA ILE A 32 7.56 18.96 19.72
C ILE A 32 6.79 20.12 19.05
N SER A 33 7.51 21.14 18.57
CA SER A 33 6.89 22.29 17.91
C SER A 33 6.23 21.89 16.58
N GLN A 34 6.90 21.08 15.77
CA GLN A 34 6.33 20.55 14.52
C GLN A 34 5.09 19.68 14.78
N ALA A 35 5.16 18.80 15.79
CA ALA A 35 4.02 17.97 16.15
C ALA A 35 2.80 18.79 16.62
N LYS A 36 3.04 19.91 17.30
CA LYS A 36 1.97 20.78 17.78
C LYS A 36 1.28 21.56 16.65
N VAL A 37 2.04 22.09 15.69
CA VAL A 37 1.50 22.85 14.54
C VAL A 37 0.56 22.00 13.69
N LEU A 38 0.95 20.76 13.40
CA LEU A 38 0.16 19.85 12.57
C LEU A 38 -1.12 19.35 13.29
N ASP A 39 -1.04 19.10 14.60
CA ASP A 39 -2.24 18.79 15.40
C ASP A 39 -3.22 19.98 15.37
N ASP A 40 -2.72 21.21 15.53
CA ASP A 40 -3.56 22.41 15.44
C ASP A 40 -4.17 22.60 14.04
N GLU A 41 -3.44 22.31 12.96
CA GLU A 41 -3.98 22.31 11.58
C GLU A 41 -5.09 21.26 11.36
N GLU A 42 -4.93 20.05 11.90
CA GLU A 42 -5.95 19.01 11.86
C GLU A 42 -7.25 19.46 12.55
N LYS A 43 -7.13 20.03 13.75
CA LYS A 43 -8.28 20.55 14.48
C LYS A 43 -8.99 21.66 13.71
N ILE A 44 -8.22 22.53 13.04
CA ILE A 44 -8.76 23.62 12.22
C ILE A 44 -9.51 23.06 11.02
N ILE A 45 -9.00 22.02 10.36
CA ILE A 45 -9.68 21.38 9.22
C ILE A 45 -10.99 20.74 9.69
N ASP A 46 -10.98 19.90 10.73
CA ASP A 46 -12.21 19.25 11.23
C ASP A 46 -13.25 20.27 11.71
N ASP A 47 -12.82 21.33 12.41
CA ASP A 47 -13.71 22.40 12.86
C ASP A 47 -14.25 23.21 11.66
N HIS A 48 -13.42 23.46 10.65
CA HIS A 48 -13.85 24.10 9.41
C HIS A 48 -14.88 23.23 8.67
N LEU A 49 -14.63 21.93 8.54
CA LEU A 49 -15.52 20.98 7.87
C LEU A 49 -16.88 20.91 8.57
N SER A 50 -16.88 20.75 9.90
CA SER A 50 -18.11 20.66 10.69
C SER A 50 -18.92 21.96 10.67
N ARG A 51 -18.27 23.14 10.69
CA ARG A 51 -18.96 24.43 10.56
C ARG A 51 -19.59 24.67 9.20
N HIS A 52 -19.05 24.06 8.15
CA HIS A 52 -19.53 24.22 6.77
C HIS A 52 -20.38 23.05 6.27
N ALA A 53 -20.68 22.08 7.14
CA ALA A 53 -21.55 20.96 6.83
C ALA A 53 -22.98 21.45 6.56
N VAL A 54 -23.47 21.19 5.35
CA VAL A 54 -24.85 21.45 4.92
C VAL A 54 -25.78 20.38 5.49
N LYS A 55 -25.27 19.15 5.61
CA LYS A 55 -25.97 17.98 6.16
C LYS A 55 -24.93 17.07 6.80
N THR A 56 -25.29 16.41 7.89
CA THR A 56 -24.47 15.37 8.51
C THR A 56 -25.22 14.05 8.49
N VAL A 57 -24.53 12.97 8.13
CA VAL A 57 -25.04 11.59 8.13
C VAL A 57 -24.26 10.78 9.15
N GLN A 58 -24.97 10.07 10.03
CA GLN A 58 -24.38 9.15 10.99
C GLN A 58 -24.53 7.72 10.46
N SER A 59 -23.41 7.09 10.14
CA SER A 59 -23.34 5.74 9.61
C SER A 59 -23.41 4.69 10.72
N GLU A 60 -23.84 3.48 10.38
CA GLU A 60 -24.01 2.37 11.33
C GLU A 60 -22.66 1.79 11.84
N ASP A 61 -21.57 1.97 11.10
CA ASP A 61 -20.18 1.72 11.54
C ASP A 61 -19.64 2.82 12.48
N GLY A 62 -20.48 3.80 12.80
CA GLY A 62 -20.16 4.93 13.65
C GLY A 62 -19.43 6.07 12.93
N ASP A 63 -19.23 6.02 11.62
CA ASP A 63 -18.66 7.14 10.88
C ASP A 63 -19.64 8.33 10.84
N THR A 64 -19.08 9.54 10.90
CA THR A 64 -19.83 10.77 10.65
C THR A 64 -19.39 11.34 9.30
N ILE A 65 -20.34 11.45 8.37
CA ILE A 65 -20.12 12.03 7.04
C ILE A 65 -20.77 13.42 7.01
N ASP A 66 -19.95 14.44 6.79
CA ASP A 66 -20.41 15.81 6.59
C ASP A 66 -20.49 16.10 5.09
N CYS A 67 -21.67 16.47 4.61
CA CYS A 67 -21.89 16.93 3.25
C CYS A 67 -21.52 18.41 3.17
N ILE A 68 -20.45 18.73 2.46
CA ILE A 68 -19.87 20.06 2.43
C ILE A 68 -20.00 20.63 1.03
N ASP A 69 -20.35 21.91 0.93
CA ASP A 69 -20.40 22.63 -0.33
C ASP A 69 -19.11 22.40 -1.13
N ILE A 70 -19.24 22.03 -2.41
CA ILE A 70 -18.11 21.67 -3.26
C ILE A 70 -17.04 22.77 -3.33
N TYR A 71 -17.41 24.05 -3.18
CA TYR A 71 -16.47 25.18 -3.19
C TYR A 71 -15.76 25.40 -1.86
N LYS A 72 -16.14 24.68 -0.80
CA LYS A 72 -15.58 24.79 0.56
C LYS A 72 -14.74 23.58 0.97
N GLN A 73 -14.45 22.69 0.02
CA GLN A 73 -13.66 21.49 0.27
C GLN A 73 -12.19 21.81 0.61
N PRO A 74 -11.48 20.93 1.35
CA PRO A 74 -10.08 21.14 1.76
C PRO A 74 -9.10 21.42 0.62
N ALA A 75 -9.39 20.95 -0.59
CA ALA A 75 -8.53 21.11 -1.77
C ALA A 75 -8.00 22.55 -1.96
N PHE A 76 -8.87 23.54 -1.77
CA PHE A 76 -8.56 24.96 -2.03
C PHE A 76 -7.72 25.63 -0.94
N GLY A 77 -7.41 24.90 0.14
CA GLY A 77 -6.38 25.32 1.09
C GLY A 77 -4.97 25.30 0.47
N HIS A 78 -4.77 24.53 -0.61
CA HIS A 78 -3.47 24.44 -1.28
C HIS A 78 -3.14 25.77 -1.97
N PRO A 79 -1.93 26.34 -1.80
CA PRO A 79 -1.57 27.62 -2.42
C PRO A 79 -1.76 27.67 -3.94
N ALA A 80 -1.49 26.56 -4.64
CA ALA A 80 -1.67 26.45 -6.08
C ALA A 80 -3.15 26.41 -6.52
N LEU A 81 -4.09 26.11 -5.60
CA LEU A 81 -5.50 25.83 -5.94
C LEU A 81 -6.49 26.90 -5.45
N ARG A 82 -6.02 28.04 -4.92
CA ARG A 82 -6.91 29.06 -4.32
C ARG A 82 -7.95 29.65 -5.27
N ASN A 83 -7.63 29.73 -6.56
CA ASN A 83 -8.51 30.24 -7.62
C ASN A 83 -8.83 29.16 -8.66
N HIS A 84 -8.74 27.89 -8.25
CA HIS A 84 -8.95 26.78 -9.16
C HIS A 84 -10.38 26.73 -9.68
N THR A 85 -10.54 26.49 -10.98
CA THR A 85 -11.87 26.27 -11.56
C THR A 85 -12.18 24.78 -11.50
N ILE A 86 -13.27 24.43 -10.81
CA ILE A 86 -13.67 23.03 -10.65
C ILE A 86 -14.12 22.45 -11.99
N GLN A 87 -13.44 21.39 -12.41
CA GLN A 87 -13.84 20.58 -13.54
C GLN A 87 -14.83 19.52 -13.06
N MET A 88 -16.12 19.65 -13.39
CA MET A 88 -17.16 18.74 -12.87
C MET A 88 -17.14 17.34 -13.49
N ALA A 89 -16.60 17.20 -14.69
CA ALA A 89 -16.44 15.92 -15.39
C ALA A 89 -15.21 15.96 -16.31
N PRO A 90 -14.58 14.81 -16.58
CA PRO A 90 -13.54 14.69 -17.59
C PRO A 90 -13.97 15.26 -18.95
N SER A 91 -13.02 15.81 -19.70
CA SER A 91 -13.28 16.41 -21.02
C SER A 91 -13.70 15.37 -22.07
N GLU A 92 -13.29 14.10 -21.88
CA GLU A 92 -13.57 12.98 -22.76
C GLU A 92 -13.93 11.74 -21.93
N ASP A 93 -14.73 10.83 -22.49
CA ASP A 93 -14.95 9.51 -21.88
C ASP A 93 -13.70 8.65 -22.08
N PRO A 94 -13.01 8.26 -20.99
CA PRO A 94 -11.76 7.53 -21.08
C PRO A 94 -11.95 6.03 -21.37
N SER A 95 -13.18 5.51 -21.41
CA SER A 95 -13.50 4.07 -21.37
C SER A 95 -13.69 3.39 -22.73
N VAL A 96 -13.16 3.94 -23.82
CA VAL A 96 -13.30 3.34 -25.17
C VAL A 96 -12.53 2.01 -25.26
N GLU A 97 -13.26 0.89 -25.33
CA GLU A 97 -12.73 -0.46 -25.56
C GLU A 97 -12.95 -0.90 -27.02
N THR A 98 -11.92 -1.44 -27.68
CA THR A 98 -12.01 -1.91 -29.08
C THR A 98 -12.42 -3.39 -29.11
N THR A 99 -13.61 -3.65 -29.65
CA THR A 99 -14.18 -4.91 -30.20
C THR A 99 -14.85 -5.98 -29.30
N SER A 100 -16.16 -6.16 -29.63
CA SER A 100 -17.01 -7.36 -29.73
C SER A 100 -17.88 -7.81 -28.55
N THR A 101 -19.16 -7.39 -28.62
CA THR A 101 -20.37 -8.18 -28.35
C THR A 101 -20.33 -9.15 -27.17
N THR A 102 -20.60 -8.63 -25.99
CA THR A 102 -21.78 -9.02 -25.22
C THR A 102 -22.04 -7.87 -24.25
N GLU A 103 -23.20 -7.23 -24.36
CA GLU A 103 -23.67 -6.40 -23.26
C GLU A 103 -23.89 -7.33 -22.07
N SER A 104 -22.89 -7.44 -21.20
CA SER A 104 -23.08 -7.97 -19.86
C SER A 104 -24.21 -7.14 -19.26
N PRO A 105 -25.26 -7.76 -18.67
CA PRO A 105 -26.34 -7.00 -18.08
C PRO A 105 -25.72 -6.06 -17.05
N LYS A 106 -25.99 -4.75 -17.17
CA LYS A 106 -25.63 -3.74 -16.16
C LYS A 106 -26.12 -4.27 -14.81
N SER A 107 -25.23 -4.87 -14.03
CA SER A 107 -25.56 -5.35 -12.70
C SER A 107 -25.96 -4.12 -11.90
N SER A 108 -27.21 -4.06 -11.49
CA SER A 108 -27.83 -2.92 -10.82
C SER A 108 -27.37 -2.73 -9.37
N ALA A 109 -26.20 -3.26 -9.01
CA ALA A 109 -25.58 -3.08 -7.71
C ALA A 109 -24.17 -2.49 -7.95
N PRO A 110 -23.84 -1.33 -7.35
CA PRO A 110 -22.47 -0.83 -7.39
C PRO A 110 -21.54 -1.92 -6.83
N SER A 111 -20.59 -2.40 -7.65
CA SER A 111 -19.50 -3.24 -7.18
C SER A 111 -18.70 -2.44 -6.14
N GLY A 112 -18.85 -2.81 -4.87
CA GLY A 112 -18.24 -2.13 -3.72
C GLY A 112 -19.01 -0.89 -3.27
N GLY A 113 -20.08 -1.06 -2.49
CA GLY A 113 -20.77 0.06 -1.87
C GLY A 113 -20.04 0.62 -0.66
N GLN A 114 -20.59 1.68 -0.06
CA GLN A 114 -20.14 2.20 1.22
C GLN A 114 -21.24 2.08 2.27
N LEU A 115 -20.87 1.72 3.49
CA LEU A 115 -21.85 1.37 4.53
C LEU A 115 -22.78 2.54 4.88
N TRP A 116 -22.26 3.77 4.85
CA TRP A 116 -23.00 4.99 5.18
C TRP A 116 -24.18 5.28 4.25
N TRP A 117 -24.24 4.67 3.06
CA TRP A 117 -25.37 4.79 2.14
C TRP A 117 -26.70 4.31 2.74
N ARG A 118 -26.62 3.38 3.69
CA ARG A 118 -27.80 2.89 4.42
C ARG A 118 -28.40 3.96 5.34
N SER A 119 -27.58 4.89 5.81
CA SER A 119 -27.98 5.97 6.71
C SER A 119 -28.38 7.26 5.99
N GLY A 120 -28.07 7.41 4.69
CA GLY A 120 -28.49 8.54 3.88
C GLY A 120 -27.57 8.85 2.71
N SER A 121 -27.75 10.04 2.14
CA SER A 121 -27.00 10.56 1.01
C SER A 121 -26.70 12.05 1.15
N CYS A 122 -25.72 12.56 0.41
CA CYS A 122 -25.45 13.99 0.31
C CYS A 122 -26.23 14.66 -0.82
N PRO A 123 -26.66 15.93 -0.67
CA PRO A 123 -27.34 16.66 -1.73
C PRO A 123 -26.38 17.02 -2.89
N ARG A 124 -26.92 17.21 -4.09
CA ARG A 124 -26.16 17.71 -5.24
C ARG A 124 -25.52 19.07 -4.93
N GLY A 125 -24.31 19.29 -5.45
CA GLY A 125 -23.50 20.49 -5.15
C GLY A 125 -22.71 20.40 -3.85
N THR A 126 -22.76 19.26 -3.15
CA THR A 126 -21.92 18.97 -1.99
C THR A 126 -21.07 17.73 -2.22
N ILE A 127 -20.03 17.55 -1.42
CA ILE A 127 -19.21 16.34 -1.35
C ILE A 127 -19.31 15.72 0.06
N PRO A 128 -19.39 14.38 0.18
CA PRO A 128 -19.30 13.72 1.47
C PRO A 128 -17.84 13.72 1.96
N VAL A 129 -17.62 14.28 3.15
CA VAL A 129 -16.32 14.27 3.83
C VAL A 129 -16.46 13.55 5.15
N ARG A 130 -15.65 12.50 5.36
CA ARG A 130 -15.62 11.77 6.63
C ARG A 130 -14.91 12.62 7.69
N ARG A 131 -15.53 12.77 8.85
CA ARG A 131 -14.90 13.44 10.00
C ARG A 131 -13.86 12.55 10.66
N ASN A 132 -12.69 13.11 10.98
CA ASN A 132 -11.66 12.35 11.69
C ASN A 132 -12.07 12.14 13.15
N LYS A 133 -12.03 10.87 13.61
CA LYS A 133 -12.24 10.54 15.02
C LYS A 133 -10.92 10.68 15.76
N ARG A 134 -10.83 11.66 16.66
CA ARG A 134 -9.70 11.77 17.57
C ARG A 134 -9.68 10.57 18.52
N LYS A 135 -8.55 9.85 18.58
CA LYS A 135 -8.19 9.10 19.78
C LYS A 135 -7.32 10.01 20.64
N ASP A 136 -7.82 10.39 21.82
CA ASP A 136 -7.03 11.15 22.80
C ASP A 136 -5.71 10.42 23.09
N GLY A 137 -4.57 11.07 22.81
CA GLY A 137 -3.23 10.55 23.08
C GLY A 137 -2.49 9.89 21.91
N ALA A 138 -3.09 9.76 20.72
CA ALA A 138 -2.36 9.37 19.52
C ALA A 138 -1.51 10.55 19.00
N LYS A 139 -0.24 10.33 18.66
CA LYS A 139 0.60 11.34 18.01
C LYS A 139 0.13 11.49 16.56
N THR A 140 -0.76 12.44 16.32
CA THR A 140 -1.63 12.64 15.14
C THR A 140 -0.90 13.00 13.84
N THR A 141 0.38 13.37 13.90
CA THR A 141 1.01 14.09 12.79
C THR A 141 1.65 13.23 11.71
N SER A 142 1.81 11.92 11.94
CA SER A 142 2.56 11.01 11.06
C SER A 142 1.71 10.27 10.03
N PHE A 143 0.38 10.28 10.14
CA PHE A 143 -0.46 9.28 9.45
C PHE A 143 -1.17 9.81 8.20
N ARG A 144 -1.21 11.14 8.00
CA ARG A 144 -1.83 11.80 6.82
C ARG A 144 -1.02 11.61 5.54
N LYS A 145 0.26 11.27 5.68
CA LYS A 145 1.20 11.09 4.59
C LYS A 145 1.88 9.74 4.78
N LYS A 146 2.20 9.05 3.69
CA LYS A 146 3.07 7.88 3.78
C LYS A 146 4.45 8.30 4.32
N PRO A 147 5.09 7.51 5.18
CA PRO A 147 6.47 7.76 5.56
C PRO A 147 7.36 7.83 4.31
N PRO A 148 8.45 8.63 4.32
CA PRO A 148 9.30 8.76 3.15
C PRO A 148 9.87 7.40 2.75
N MET A 149 9.71 7.03 1.48
CA MET A 149 10.18 5.75 0.95
C MET A 149 11.72 5.64 0.92
N SER A 150 12.41 6.77 1.10
CA SER A 150 13.87 6.86 1.24
C SER A 150 14.25 7.62 2.52
N SER A 151 14.99 6.98 3.43
CA SER A 151 15.68 7.67 4.52
C SER A 151 17.20 7.53 4.33
N PRO A 152 17.99 8.61 4.43
CA PRO A 152 19.45 8.55 4.30
C PRO A 152 20.05 7.94 5.56
N ARG A 153 20.02 6.61 5.69
CA ARG A 153 20.98 5.92 6.55
C ARG A 153 22.11 5.45 5.66
N HIS A 154 23.30 6.00 5.90
CA HIS A 154 24.56 5.47 5.42
C HIS A 154 24.64 3.97 5.75
N SER A 155 24.26 3.12 4.81
CA SER A 155 24.75 1.75 4.78
C SER A 155 26.14 1.81 4.16
N THR A 156 27.13 2.09 5.00
CA THR A 156 28.52 1.69 4.73
C THR A 156 28.58 0.17 4.82
N VAL A 157 28.06 -0.51 3.80
CA VAL A 157 28.44 -1.88 3.48
C VAL A 157 29.41 -1.75 2.30
N PRO A 158 30.68 -2.16 2.44
CA PRO A 158 31.60 -2.18 1.32
C PRO A 158 30.97 -3.01 0.20
N VAL A 159 30.85 -2.38 -0.96
CA VAL A 159 30.39 -3.01 -2.21
C VAL A 159 31.45 -4.04 -2.60
N ASP A 160 31.06 -5.30 -2.62
CA ASP A 160 31.81 -6.37 -3.28
C ASP A 160 30.84 -7.19 -4.14
N ASP A 161 31.24 -7.41 -5.40
CA ASP A 161 30.67 -8.27 -6.46
C ASP A 161 29.31 -7.92 -7.14
N ASP A 162 29.41 -7.13 -8.21
CA ASP A 162 29.02 -7.36 -9.62
C ASP A 162 27.76 -8.16 -10.05
N ASN A 163 26.79 -8.49 -9.20
CA ASN A 163 25.56 -9.14 -9.72
C ASN A 163 24.26 -8.94 -8.91
N LYS A 164 24.08 -7.80 -8.25
CA LYS A 164 22.81 -7.50 -7.57
C LYS A 164 22.17 -6.22 -8.09
N ILE A 165 20.96 -6.40 -8.62
CA ILE A 165 19.94 -5.35 -8.77
C ILE A 165 20.02 -4.47 -7.51
N PRO A 166 20.13 -3.14 -7.63
CA PRO A 166 20.16 -2.27 -6.45
C PRO A 166 18.97 -2.67 -5.58
N ASN A 167 19.18 -3.00 -4.31
CA ASN A 167 18.09 -3.36 -3.41
C ASN A 167 17.03 -2.24 -3.47
N LEU A 168 15.93 -2.51 -4.18
CA LEU A 168 14.78 -1.65 -4.40
C LEU A 168 13.87 -1.60 -3.16
N GLN A 169 14.30 -2.26 -2.07
CA GLN A 169 13.57 -2.33 -0.82
C GLN A 169 13.52 -0.96 -0.15
N GLN A 170 12.31 -0.41 -0.13
CA GLN A 170 11.99 0.83 0.57
C GLN A 170 12.00 0.57 2.08
N ILE A 171 12.65 1.45 2.84
CA ILE A 171 12.81 1.24 4.29
C ILE A 171 11.44 1.23 4.95
N ASN A 172 11.12 0.18 5.69
CA ASN A 172 9.85 -0.02 6.38
C ASN A 172 8.65 -0.34 5.47
N HIS A 173 8.86 -0.54 4.17
CA HIS A 173 7.81 -0.89 3.22
C HIS A 173 8.11 -2.28 2.62
N SER A 174 7.06 -3.09 2.50
CA SER A 174 7.10 -4.35 1.76
C SER A 174 6.03 -4.33 0.69
N MET A 175 6.43 -4.45 -0.56
CA MET A 175 5.57 -4.45 -1.74
C MET A 175 5.38 -5.87 -2.28
N ALA A 176 4.20 -6.13 -2.85
CA ALA A 176 3.93 -7.30 -3.67
C ALA A 176 3.06 -6.84 -4.85
N ILE A 177 3.71 -6.50 -5.96
CA ILE A 177 3.09 -5.78 -7.07
C ILE A 177 3.34 -6.44 -8.44
N LEU A 178 2.43 -6.16 -9.37
CA LEU A 178 2.64 -6.23 -10.81
C LEU A 178 2.90 -4.81 -11.30
N PHE A 179 3.86 -4.63 -12.21
CA PHE A 179 4.15 -3.34 -12.79
C PHE A 179 4.38 -3.44 -14.29
N THR A 180 4.13 -2.33 -14.98
CA THR A 180 4.60 -2.10 -16.35
C THR A 180 5.31 -0.75 -16.42
N ALA A 181 6.37 -0.68 -17.22
CA ALA A 181 7.24 0.50 -17.32
C ALA A 181 7.74 0.68 -18.76
N GLY A 182 8.32 1.85 -19.04
CA GLY A 182 9.05 2.10 -20.30
C GLY A 182 8.19 2.62 -21.47
N TYR A 183 6.93 2.96 -21.23
CA TYR A 183 6.05 3.59 -22.21
C TYR A 183 5.39 4.84 -21.62
N ASN A 184 4.78 5.66 -22.48
CA ASN A 184 4.01 6.82 -22.05
C ASN A 184 2.57 6.42 -21.78
N TYR A 185 2.26 6.18 -20.51
CA TYR A 185 0.90 5.87 -20.07
C TYR A 185 0.13 7.16 -19.79
N ASN A 186 -1.18 7.08 -20.00
CA ASN A 186 -2.18 8.09 -19.70
C ASN A 186 -3.25 7.58 -18.73
N GLY A 187 -3.17 6.31 -18.28
CA GLY A 187 -4.05 5.79 -17.25
C GLY A 187 -3.91 4.28 -17.03
N ALA A 188 -4.50 3.81 -15.94
CA ALA A 188 -4.50 2.41 -15.54
C ALA A 188 -5.78 2.04 -14.80
N LYS A 189 -6.34 0.89 -15.15
CA LYS A 189 -7.58 0.32 -14.60
C LYS A 189 -7.31 -1.07 -14.03
N GLY A 190 -8.11 -1.46 -13.06
CA GLY A 190 -8.08 -2.81 -12.50
C GLY A 190 -9.24 -3.06 -11.53
N ASP A 191 -9.65 -4.32 -11.49
CA ASP A 191 -10.61 -4.85 -10.53
C ASP A 191 -9.84 -5.39 -9.34
N ILE A 192 -9.98 -4.76 -8.18
CA ILE A 192 -9.27 -5.10 -6.95
C ILE A 192 -10.21 -5.86 -6.02
N ARG A 193 -9.84 -7.07 -5.60
CA ARG A 193 -10.58 -7.77 -4.56
C ARG A 193 -10.43 -7.09 -3.21
N VAL A 194 -11.56 -6.91 -2.52
CA VAL A 194 -11.62 -6.21 -1.23
C VAL A 194 -11.52 -7.22 -0.10
N TRP A 195 -10.48 -7.07 0.72
CA TRP A 195 -10.25 -7.86 1.94
C TRP A 195 -10.09 -6.93 3.14
N ASN A 196 -10.26 -7.46 4.34
CA ASN A 196 -9.94 -6.76 5.59
C ASN A 196 -8.77 -7.46 6.31
N PRO A 197 -7.53 -7.28 5.83
CA PRO A 197 -6.37 -7.92 6.42
C PRO A 197 -6.16 -7.50 7.87
N TYR A 198 -5.63 -8.41 8.69
CA TYR A 198 -5.17 -8.08 10.03
C TYR A 198 -3.95 -7.15 9.96
N VAL A 199 -4.02 -6.02 10.64
CA VAL A 199 -2.87 -5.14 10.90
C VAL A 199 -2.50 -5.32 12.38
N GLU A 200 -1.22 -5.43 12.72
CA GLU A 200 -0.77 -5.70 14.09
C GLU A 200 -0.80 -4.45 14.98
N PHE A 201 -0.14 -3.36 14.56
CA PHE A 201 -0.04 -2.12 15.35
C PHE A 201 -0.82 -0.96 14.74
N ASP A 202 -1.03 0.11 15.51
CA ASP A 202 -1.81 1.29 15.08
C ASP A 202 -0.98 2.21 14.16
N ASP A 203 0.35 2.07 14.15
CA ASP A 203 1.27 2.81 13.27
C ASP A 203 1.62 2.06 11.98
N GLU A 204 1.05 0.88 11.78
CA GLU A 204 1.20 0.06 10.58
C GLU A 204 -0.02 0.18 9.67
N TRP A 205 0.15 -0.17 8.40
CA TRP A 205 -0.96 -0.23 7.46
C TRP A 205 -0.71 -1.24 6.34
N SER A 206 -1.80 -1.67 5.73
CA SER A 206 -1.81 -2.58 4.59
C SER A 206 -2.77 -2.03 3.54
N LEU A 207 -2.36 -2.05 2.28
CA LEU A 207 -3.17 -1.52 1.17
C LEU A 207 -3.16 -2.43 -0.04
N SER A 208 -4.14 -2.21 -0.90
CA SER A 208 -4.16 -2.68 -2.27
C SER A 208 -4.53 -1.52 -3.19
N GLN A 209 -3.74 -1.31 -4.24
CA GLN A 209 -3.83 -0.10 -5.02
C GLN A 209 -3.49 -0.28 -6.49
N ILE A 210 -3.92 0.73 -7.27
CA ILE A 210 -3.36 1.09 -8.56
C ILE A 210 -2.56 2.38 -8.35
N ALA A 211 -1.35 2.44 -8.87
CA ALA A 211 -0.49 3.62 -8.81
C ALA A 211 0.00 4.01 -10.20
N LEU A 212 0.00 5.33 -10.47
CA LEU A 212 0.70 5.94 -11.60
C LEU A 212 1.91 6.69 -11.06
N GLN A 213 3.07 6.47 -11.66
CA GLN A 213 4.34 7.02 -11.20
C GLN A 213 5.18 7.59 -12.35
N ASN A 214 5.88 8.68 -12.05
CA ASN A 214 6.93 9.23 -12.93
C ASN A 214 8.07 9.82 -12.08
N GLY A 215 9.29 9.40 -12.39
CA GLY A 215 10.50 9.91 -11.76
C GLY A 215 11.37 8.81 -11.16
N PRO A 216 12.58 9.16 -10.72
CA PRO A 216 13.51 8.21 -10.11
C PRO A 216 13.01 7.68 -8.77
N TYR A 217 13.51 6.50 -8.39
CA TYR A 217 13.12 5.75 -7.19
C TYR A 217 13.02 6.57 -5.89
N ASN A 218 13.93 7.51 -5.65
CA ASN A 218 13.92 8.33 -4.44
C ASN A 218 13.21 9.66 -4.62
N ASP A 219 12.74 10.05 -5.80
CA ASP A 219 12.24 11.40 -6.07
C ASP A 219 11.23 11.38 -7.23
N PHE A 220 10.11 10.70 -6.99
CA PHE A 220 9.06 10.52 -7.99
C PHE A 220 7.76 11.20 -7.56
N GLU A 221 6.97 11.51 -8.56
CA GLU A 221 5.60 11.92 -8.42
C GLU A 221 4.68 10.69 -8.55
N SER A 222 3.66 10.61 -7.70
CA SER A 222 2.70 9.52 -7.75
C SER A 222 1.29 9.95 -7.40
N VAL A 223 0.33 9.29 -8.06
CA VAL A 223 -1.08 9.26 -7.67
C VAL A 223 -1.54 7.82 -7.54
N GLU A 224 -2.32 7.53 -6.50
CA GLU A 224 -2.67 6.18 -6.11
C GLU A 224 -4.10 6.12 -5.61
N SER A 225 -4.78 4.99 -5.84
CA SER A 225 -6.10 4.75 -5.28
C SER A 225 -6.39 3.25 -5.18
N GLY A 226 -7.22 2.90 -4.21
CA GLY A 226 -7.61 1.53 -3.91
C GLY A 226 -8.24 1.43 -2.53
N TRP A 227 -7.95 0.35 -1.81
CA TRP A 227 -8.39 0.20 -0.43
C TRP A 227 -7.22 0.07 0.54
N ALA A 228 -7.41 0.54 1.77
CA ALA A 228 -6.41 0.46 2.83
C ALA A 228 -7.06 0.09 4.18
N VAL A 229 -6.31 -0.65 4.99
CA VAL A 229 -6.52 -0.80 6.43
C VAL A 229 -5.40 -0.01 7.12
N ASN A 230 -5.75 1.18 7.62
CA ASN A 230 -4.80 2.10 8.23
C ASN A 230 -5.38 2.67 9.54
N PRO A 231 -5.07 2.03 10.69
CA PRO A 231 -5.63 2.44 11.98
C PRO A 231 -5.11 3.80 12.45
N GLY A 232 -3.88 4.16 12.09
CA GLY A 232 -3.28 5.46 12.42
C GLY A 232 -3.98 6.62 11.74
N LEU A 233 -4.41 6.42 10.48
CA LEU A 233 -5.15 7.42 9.71
C LEU A 233 -6.66 7.41 10.03
N TYR A 234 -7.26 6.21 10.06
CA TYR A 234 -8.71 6.09 10.08
C TYR A 234 -9.31 5.91 11.47
N GLY A 235 -8.50 5.57 12.47
CA GLY A 235 -8.90 5.34 13.85
C GLY A 235 -9.45 3.94 14.13
N ASP A 236 -9.58 3.09 13.10
CA ASP A 236 -10.05 1.71 13.19
C ASP A 236 -9.36 0.78 12.18
N ARG A 237 -9.66 -0.51 12.24
CA ARG A 237 -9.09 -1.54 11.36
C ARG A 237 -10.11 -2.01 10.32
N GLN A 238 -10.86 -1.07 9.74
CA GLN A 238 -11.79 -1.36 8.65
C GLN A 238 -11.14 -1.04 7.30
N THR A 239 -11.45 -1.85 6.29
CA THR A 239 -11.04 -1.58 4.91
C THR A 239 -11.78 -0.37 4.36
N ARG A 240 -11.01 0.65 3.97
CA ARG A 240 -11.53 1.96 3.56
C ARG A 240 -11.02 2.33 2.18
N PHE A 241 -11.89 2.94 1.38
CA PHE A 241 -11.52 3.45 0.06
C PHE A 241 -10.63 4.69 0.23
N PHE A 242 -9.52 4.75 -0.50
CA PHE A 242 -8.59 5.86 -0.38
C PHE A 242 -8.11 6.41 -1.72
N VAL A 243 -7.65 7.65 -1.65
CA VAL A 243 -6.81 8.28 -2.67
C VAL A 243 -5.54 8.80 -2.02
N TYR A 244 -4.43 8.76 -2.74
CA TYR A 244 -3.15 9.29 -2.29
C TYR A 244 -2.41 10.00 -3.42
N TRP A 245 -1.63 11.03 -3.09
CA TRP A 245 -0.69 11.63 -4.03
C TRP A 245 0.57 12.09 -3.31
N THR A 246 1.66 12.27 -4.07
CA THR A 246 2.91 12.92 -3.67
C THR A 246 3.66 13.42 -4.90
N VAL A 247 4.53 14.42 -4.74
CA VAL A 247 5.42 14.91 -5.81
C VAL A 247 6.90 14.66 -5.52
N ASP A 248 7.22 14.04 -4.39
CA ASP A 248 8.60 13.89 -3.91
C ASP A 248 8.82 12.59 -3.12
N ALA A 249 8.21 11.49 -3.57
CA ALA A 249 8.28 10.17 -2.91
C ALA A 249 7.94 10.22 -1.41
N SER A 250 6.94 11.04 -1.06
CA SER A 250 6.43 11.24 0.30
C SER A 250 7.40 11.91 1.28
N LYS A 251 8.49 12.54 0.81
CA LYS A 251 9.49 13.20 1.67
C LYS A 251 8.90 14.40 2.39
N THR A 252 8.45 15.41 1.65
CA THR A 252 7.85 16.63 2.19
C THR A 252 6.38 16.71 1.84
N THR A 253 6.00 16.33 0.62
CA THR A 253 4.62 16.35 0.13
C THR A 253 3.96 14.99 0.27
N GLY A 254 2.65 14.98 0.34
CA GLY A 254 1.86 13.77 0.19
C GLY A 254 0.65 13.76 1.09
N CYS A 255 -0.43 13.17 0.59
CA CYS A 255 -1.72 13.32 1.25
C CYS A 255 -2.66 12.15 0.99
N PHE A 256 -3.16 11.54 2.07
CA PHE A 256 -4.32 10.66 2.01
C PHE A 256 -5.63 11.46 2.00
N ASP A 257 -6.52 11.07 1.11
CA ASP A 257 -7.91 11.53 1.04
C ASP A 257 -8.02 13.06 1.03
N LEU A 258 -8.96 13.61 1.80
CA LEU A 258 -9.15 15.05 2.00
C LEU A 258 -8.54 15.53 3.34
N THR A 259 -7.64 14.75 3.94
CA THR A 259 -7.02 15.10 5.24
C THR A 259 -6.05 16.29 5.14
N CYS A 260 -5.61 16.57 3.93
CA CYS A 260 -4.82 17.73 3.54
C CYS A 260 -5.28 18.24 2.16
N PRO A 261 -4.90 19.48 1.79
CA PRO A 261 -5.25 20.03 0.48
C PRO A 261 -4.55 19.31 -0.68
N GLY A 262 -5.24 19.17 -1.83
CA GLY A 262 -4.65 18.71 -3.09
C GLY A 262 -5.61 17.93 -3.98
N PHE A 263 -6.50 17.12 -3.41
CA PHE A 263 -7.49 16.39 -4.21
C PHE A 263 -8.81 17.16 -4.31
N VAL A 264 -9.33 17.35 -5.52
CA VAL A 264 -10.62 18.00 -5.77
C VAL A 264 -11.67 16.91 -5.99
N GLN A 265 -12.52 16.71 -4.98
CA GLN A 265 -13.67 15.81 -5.08
C GLN A 265 -14.85 16.54 -5.74
N THR A 266 -15.56 15.84 -6.62
CA THR A 266 -16.74 16.37 -7.33
C THR A 266 -17.98 15.51 -7.13
N ASN A 267 -17.79 14.26 -6.72
CA ASN A 267 -18.86 13.30 -6.48
C ASN A 267 -19.51 13.46 -5.10
N HIS A 268 -20.83 13.28 -5.04
CA HIS A 268 -21.64 13.39 -3.83
C HIS A 268 -22.10 12.04 -3.25
N GLU A 269 -21.76 10.93 -3.92
CA GLU A 269 -22.22 9.58 -3.63
C GLU A 269 -21.14 8.74 -2.93
N ILE A 270 -19.86 9.01 -3.15
CA ILE A 270 -18.73 8.26 -2.59
C ILE A 270 -17.92 9.17 -1.67
N ALA A 271 -17.70 8.72 -0.43
CA ALA A 271 -16.90 9.40 0.58
C ALA A 271 -15.49 8.80 0.65
N LEU A 272 -14.46 9.62 0.52
CA LEU A 272 -13.08 9.17 0.75
C LEU A 272 -12.86 8.81 2.22
N GLY A 273 -12.10 7.73 2.46
CA GLY A 273 -11.85 7.18 3.77
C GLY A 273 -13.03 6.47 4.43
N ALA A 274 -14.20 6.34 3.77
CA ALA A 274 -15.34 5.59 4.31
C ALA A 274 -15.20 4.06 4.09
N ALA A 275 -15.81 3.27 4.97
CA ALA A 275 -15.71 1.81 4.94
C ALA A 275 -16.37 1.23 3.67
N ILE A 276 -15.65 0.32 3.01
CA ILE A 276 -16.16 -0.41 1.85
C ILE A 276 -17.01 -1.58 2.36
N TYR A 277 -18.17 -1.78 1.75
CA TYR A 277 -19.05 -2.89 2.03
C TYR A 277 -19.77 -3.38 0.78
N PRO A 278 -19.93 -4.71 0.59
CA PRO A 278 -19.42 -5.80 1.43
C PRO A 278 -17.94 -6.12 1.18
N ILE A 279 -17.32 -6.86 2.11
CA ILE A 279 -15.92 -7.35 2.04
C ILE A 279 -15.88 -8.85 1.72
N SER A 280 -14.85 -9.29 1.00
CA SER A 280 -14.65 -10.71 0.70
C SER A 280 -14.39 -11.53 1.96
N THR A 281 -14.80 -12.80 1.91
CA THR A 281 -14.45 -13.82 2.90
C THR A 281 -13.94 -15.08 2.19
N PRO A 282 -13.14 -15.94 2.83
CA PRO A 282 -12.52 -17.09 2.17
C PRO A 282 -13.53 -18.03 1.49
N ASP A 283 -14.65 -18.31 2.15
CA ASP A 283 -15.70 -19.20 1.64
C ASP A 283 -16.91 -18.45 1.06
N GLY A 284 -16.79 -17.13 0.85
CA GLY A 284 -17.88 -16.25 0.42
C GLY A 284 -17.77 -15.78 -1.02
N LEU A 285 -18.66 -14.86 -1.39
CA LEU A 285 -18.59 -14.21 -2.70
C LEU A 285 -17.36 -13.29 -2.78
N PRO A 286 -16.65 -13.26 -3.93
CA PRO A 286 -15.55 -12.32 -4.14
C PRO A 286 -16.14 -10.93 -4.38
N TYR A 287 -15.95 -10.04 -3.41
CA TYR A 287 -16.32 -8.64 -3.56
C TYR A 287 -15.12 -7.82 -4.02
N GLN A 288 -15.34 -6.98 -5.00
CA GLN A 288 -14.30 -6.19 -5.67
C GLN A 288 -14.72 -4.73 -5.83
N ILE A 289 -13.72 -3.86 -5.98
CA ILE A 289 -13.86 -2.49 -6.46
C ILE A 289 -13.13 -2.36 -7.79
N THR A 290 -13.70 -1.62 -8.72
CA THR A 290 -13.01 -1.27 -9.97
C THR A 290 -12.46 0.13 -9.83
N ILE A 291 -11.15 0.28 -9.98
CA ILE A 291 -10.48 1.59 -9.94
C ILE A 291 -9.96 1.90 -11.32
N TYR A 292 -10.17 3.14 -11.76
CA TYR A 292 -9.56 3.65 -12.97
C TYR A 292 -8.97 5.04 -12.72
N ILE A 293 -7.65 5.16 -12.84
CA ILE A 293 -6.93 6.42 -12.77
C ILE A 293 -6.49 6.81 -14.18
N PHE A 294 -6.78 8.02 -14.63
CA PHE A 294 -6.40 8.48 -15.97
C PHE A 294 -6.18 9.98 -16.05
N LYS A 295 -5.34 10.40 -16.98
CA LYS A 295 -5.09 11.80 -17.31
C LYS A 295 -6.13 12.30 -18.31
N ASP A 296 -6.78 13.41 -17.99
CA ASP A 296 -7.54 14.20 -18.96
C ASP A 296 -6.54 14.90 -19.90
N LEU A 297 -6.66 14.68 -21.21
CA LEU A 297 -5.70 15.20 -22.18
C LEU A 297 -5.86 16.69 -22.48
N ILE A 298 -7.02 17.28 -22.13
CA ILE A 298 -7.29 18.70 -22.34
C ILE A 298 -6.80 19.51 -21.14
N THR A 299 -7.09 19.05 -19.93
CA THR A 299 -6.77 19.78 -18.69
C THR A 299 -5.51 19.28 -18.00
N SER A 300 -4.97 18.13 -18.39
CA SER A 300 -3.88 17.41 -17.70
C SER A 300 -4.21 16.99 -16.26
N ASN A 301 -5.47 17.11 -15.84
CA ASN A 301 -5.93 16.66 -14.53
C ASN A 301 -5.95 15.14 -14.46
N LEU A 302 -5.50 14.58 -13.34
CA LEU A 302 -5.50 13.14 -13.11
C LEU A 302 -6.80 12.75 -12.40
N TRP A 303 -7.72 12.13 -13.10
CA TRP A 303 -9.00 11.69 -12.59
C TRP A 303 -8.93 10.30 -11.97
N VAL A 304 -9.77 10.09 -10.96
CA VAL A 304 -10.03 8.76 -10.41
C VAL A 304 -11.53 8.42 -10.52
N GLN A 305 -11.78 7.25 -11.08
CA GLN A 305 -13.09 6.63 -11.22
C GLN A 305 -13.20 5.42 -10.31
N TYR A 306 -14.42 5.22 -9.79
CA TYR A 306 -14.81 4.10 -8.97
C TYR A 306 -15.96 3.33 -9.61
N GLY A 307 -15.87 2.00 -9.64
CA GLY A 307 -16.86 1.15 -10.29
C GLY A 307 -16.98 1.39 -11.79
N ASP A 308 -18.20 1.25 -12.32
CA ASP A 308 -18.51 1.38 -13.75
C ASP A 308 -18.73 2.85 -14.17
N GLY A 309 -17.73 3.71 -13.90
CA GLY A 309 -17.67 5.08 -14.44
C GLY A 309 -18.07 6.21 -13.49
N ILE A 310 -18.13 5.97 -12.18
CA ILE A 310 -18.39 7.05 -11.22
C ILE A 310 -17.10 7.88 -11.05
N ASN A 311 -17.07 9.06 -11.66
CA ASN A 311 -15.99 10.04 -11.46
C ASN A 311 -16.03 10.56 -10.02
N ILE A 312 -15.03 10.24 -9.21
CA ILE A 312 -14.95 10.68 -7.80
C ILE A 312 -14.46 12.12 -7.72
N GLY A 313 -13.41 12.40 -8.47
CA GLY A 313 -12.66 13.65 -8.43
C GLY A 313 -11.34 13.50 -9.15
N TYR A 314 -10.46 14.48 -8.95
CA TYR A 314 -9.17 14.54 -9.63
C TYR A 314 -8.10 15.26 -8.81
N TRP A 315 -6.84 14.95 -9.12
CA TRP A 315 -5.71 15.75 -8.73
C TRP A 315 -5.42 16.79 -9.83
N PRO A 316 -5.45 18.09 -9.51
CA PRO A 316 -5.16 19.14 -10.49
C PRO A 316 -3.73 19.08 -11.02
N ALA A 317 -3.57 19.40 -12.31
CA ALA A 317 -2.27 19.40 -12.98
C ALA A 317 -1.24 20.32 -12.31
N GLU A 318 -1.70 21.41 -11.68
CA GLU A 318 -0.88 22.41 -10.99
C GLU A 318 -0.08 21.86 -9.80
N LEU A 319 -0.40 20.65 -9.35
CA LEU A 319 0.36 19.96 -8.31
C LEU A 319 1.64 19.30 -8.83
N PHE A 320 1.69 18.94 -10.12
CA PHE A 320 2.69 18.02 -10.67
C PHE A 320 3.55 18.66 -11.75
N THR A 321 4.75 18.12 -11.93
CA THR A 321 5.73 18.55 -12.93
C THR A 321 6.00 17.49 -13.98
N THR A 322 6.12 16.22 -13.59
CA THR A 322 6.46 15.11 -14.49
C THR A 322 5.23 14.27 -14.85
N LEU A 323 4.32 14.01 -13.90
CA LEU A 323 3.10 13.24 -14.14
C LEU A 323 2.13 13.91 -15.12
N THR A 324 2.15 15.24 -15.23
CA THR A 324 1.36 15.98 -16.23
C THR A 324 1.85 15.71 -17.65
N LEU A 325 3.15 15.47 -17.82
CA LEU A 325 3.76 15.17 -19.11
C LEU A 325 3.49 13.72 -19.51
N THR A 326 3.90 12.78 -18.66
CA THR A 326 3.79 11.35 -18.94
C THR A 326 3.71 10.55 -17.64
N VAL A 327 3.15 9.35 -17.72
CA VAL A 327 3.28 8.34 -16.68
C VAL A 327 4.25 7.28 -17.21
N GLU A 328 5.34 7.06 -16.50
CA GLU A 328 6.39 6.12 -16.91
C GLU A 328 6.11 4.71 -16.39
N THR A 329 5.53 4.61 -15.19
CA THR A 329 5.29 3.34 -14.50
C THR A 329 3.85 3.26 -14.02
N VAL A 330 3.25 2.09 -14.22
CA VAL A 330 1.96 1.71 -13.64
C VAL A 330 2.18 0.52 -12.72
N GLN A 331 1.58 0.53 -11.54
CA GLN A 331 1.64 -0.56 -10.58
C GLN A 331 0.25 -0.99 -10.14
N TRP A 332 0.08 -2.29 -9.91
CA TRP A 332 -1.08 -2.90 -9.27
C TRP A 332 -0.60 -3.82 -8.15
N GLY A 333 -1.26 -3.82 -7.00
CA GLY A 333 -1.00 -4.80 -5.95
C GLY A 333 -0.95 -4.23 -4.56
N GLY A 334 -0.22 -4.92 -3.68
CA GLY A 334 -0.20 -4.63 -2.26
C GLY A 334 1.07 -3.95 -1.77
N GLU A 335 0.90 -3.20 -0.69
CA GLU A 335 1.99 -2.58 0.06
C GLU A 335 1.65 -2.67 1.55
N VAL A 336 2.64 -3.02 2.36
CA VAL A 336 2.56 -2.98 3.82
C VAL A 336 3.63 -2.04 4.33
N TYR A 337 3.25 -1.20 5.30
CA TYR A 337 4.19 -0.42 6.06
C TYR A 337 4.30 -0.92 7.49
N SER A 338 5.53 -1.15 7.92
CA SER A 338 5.87 -1.41 9.32
C SER A 338 7.33 -1.06 9.61
N SER A 339 7.57 -0.47 10.79
CA SER A 339 8.92 -0.29 11.31
C SER A 339 9.67 -1.61 11.62
N ARG A 340 8.98 -2.76 11.52
CA ARG A 340 9.53 -4.11 11.68
C ARG A 340 9.81 -4.84 10.36
N VAL A 341 9.55 -4.23 9.21
CA VAL A 341 10.00 -4.77 7.91
C VAL A 341 11.53 -4.90 7.94
N GLY A 342 12.07 -6.03 7.49
CA GLY A 342 13.50 -6.33 7.59
C GLY A 342 14.04 -6.56 9.01
N VAL A 343 13.18 -6.61 10.04
CA VAL A 343 13.56 -6.88 11.44
C VAL A 343 12.94 -8.19 11.91
N THR A 344 13.64 -8.94 12.78
CA THR A 344 13.14 -10.18 13.39
C THR A 344 12.77 -9.96 14.87
N PRO A 345 11.56 -10.33 15.33
CA PRO A 345 10.47 -10.90 14.55
C PRO A 345 9.84 -9.85 13.60
N HIS A 346 9.46 -10.31 12.41
CA HIS A 346 8.75 -9.51 11.43
C HIS A 346 7.34 -9.15 11.94
N THR A 347 6.71 -8.11 11.39
CA THR A 347 5.31 -7.79 11.69
C THR A 347 4.37 -8.93 11.28
N ALA A 348 3.31 -9.15 12.06
CA ALA A 348 2.19 -10.03 11.71
C ALA A 348 1.11 -9.32 10.88
N THR A 349 1.36 -8.08 10.42
CA THR A 349 0.48 -7.39 9.48
C THR A 349 0.39 -8.16 8.18
N GLN A 350 -0.85 -8.37 7.72
CA GLN A 350 -1.20 -9.15 6.56
C GLN A 350 -1.30 -8.26 5.31
N MET A 351 -0.99 -8.83 4.15
CA MET A 351 -1.22 -8.21 2.84
C MET A 351 -2.28 -8.97 2.04
N GLY A 352 -3.15 -8.26 1.33
CA GLY A 352 -4.25 -8.88 0.58
C GLY A 352 -5.24 -9.54 1.53
N SER A 353 -5.41 -10.85 1.44
CA SER A 353 -6.23 -11.64 2.38
C SER A 353 -5.45 -12.11 3.62
N GLY A 354 -4.13 -11.97 3.64
CA GLY A 354 -3.23 -12.62 4.60
C GLY A 354 -2.75 -13.99 4.18
N GLU A 355 -3.28 -14.55 3.08
CA GLU A 355 -2.79 -15.79 2.47
C GLU A 355 -1.80 -15.49 1.35
N PHE A 356 -0.88 -16.43 1.11
CA PHE A 356 0.01 -16.40 -0.05
C PHE A 356 -0.80 -16.52 -1.36
N PRO A 357 -0.27 -16.00 -2.49
CA PRO A 357 -0.96 -16.00 -3.76
C PRO A 357 -1.30 -17.42 -4.25
N ASP A 358 -2.59 -17.70 -4.39
CA ASP A 358 -3.11 -18.98 -4.85
C ASP A 358 -4.22 -18.78 -5.89
N TYR A 359 -3.87 -19.04 -7.14
CA TYR A 359 -4.75 -18.93 -8.30
C TYR A 359 -5.76 -20.08 -8.42
N VAL A 360 -5.63 -21.16 -7.64
CA VAL A 360 -6.51 -22.34 -7.71
C VAL A 360 -7.71 -22.18 -6.78
N TRP A 361 -7.46 -21.75 -5.55
CA TRP A 361 -8.49 -21.68 -4.51
C TRP A 361 -9.15 -20.31 -4.38
N ASP A 362 -8.62 -19.30 -5.09
CA ASP A 362 -9.15 -17.94 -5.08
C ASP A 362 -9.38 -17.40 -3.65
N VAL A 363 -8.39 -17.63 -2.78
CA VAL A 363 -8.39 -17.17 -1.37
C VAL A 363 -7.41 -16.02 -1.12
N SER A 364 -6.56 -15.69 -2.09
CA SER A 364 -5.57 -14.62 -1.95
C SER A 364 -6.13 -13.26 -2.35
N GLY A 365 -5.34 -12.20 -2.12
CA GLY A 365 -5.56 -10.94 -2.80
C GLY A 365 -5.35 -11.09 -4.31
N TRP A 366 -6.08 -10.32 -5.11
CA TRP A 366 -5.84 -10.24 -6.55
C TRP A 366 -6.25 -8.90 -7.14
N VAL A 367 -5.65 -8.61 -8.29
CA VAL A 367 -6.09 -7.59 -9.24
C VAL A 367 -6.33 -8.27 -10.58
N LYS A 368 -7.54 -8.13 -11.14
CA LYS A 368 -7.96 -8.69 -12.43
C LYS A 368 -8.38 -7.57 -13.38
N LYS A 369 -8.59 -7.91 -14.66
CA LYS A 369 -8.93 -6.95 -15.73
C LYS A 369 -8.01 -5.73 -15.75
N MET A 370 -6.73 -5.96 -15.55
CA MET A 370 -5.72 -4.90 -15.55
C MET A 370 -5.60 -4.34 -16.96
N ARG A 371 -5.75 -3.03 -17.09
CA ARG A 371 -5.63 -2.33 -18.37
C ARG A 371 -4.78 -1.09 -18.21
N ILE A 372 -4.02 -0.77 -19.23
CA ILE A 372 -3.39 0.54 -19.41
C ILE A 372 -4.11 1.30 -20.51
N ARG A 373 -4.03 2.63 -20.44
CA ARG A 373 -4.34 3.54 -21.54
C ARG A 373 -3.06 4.26 -21.88
N ASP A 374 -2.65 4.22 -23.15
CA ASP A 374 -1.50 4.97 -23.66
C ASP A 374 -1.97 5.98 -24.71
N ASN A 375 -1.07 6.42 -25.59
CA ASN A 375 -1.41 7.37 -26.66
C ASN A 375 -2.37 6.81 -27.73
N SER A 376 -2.66 5.50 -27.74
CA SER A 376 -3.74 4.94 -28.56
C SER A 376 -5.13 5.27 -28.03
N LEU A 377 -5.21 5.81 -26.81
CA LEU A 377 -6.43 6.26 -26.13
C LEU A 377 -7.47 5.17 -25.84
N ILE A 378 -7.12 3.91 -26.08
CA ILE A 378 -7.93 2.74 -25.78
C ILE A 378 -7.40 2.03 -24.53
N LEU A 379 -8.31 1.38 -23.80
CA LEU A 379 -7.93 0.47 -22.72
C LEU A 379 -7.46 -0.86 -23.31
N LYS A 380 -6.25 -1.29 -22.93
CA LYS A 380 -5.67 -2.55 -23.39
C LYS A 380 -4.82 -3.22 -22.31
N VAL A 381 -4.62 -4.53 -22.46
CA VAL A 381 -3.64 -5.27 -21.65
C VAL A 381 -2.25 -4.67 -21.90
N PRO A 382 -1.41 -4.45 -20.88
CA PRO A 382 -0.05 -3.99 -21.09
C PRO A 382 0.74 -5.00 -21.94
N GLU A 383 1.55 -4.50 -22.87
CA GLU A 383 2.37 -5.36 -23.77
C GLU A 383 3.35 -6.24 -22.98
N TRP A 384 3.84 -5.70 -21.88
CA TRP A 384 4.70 -6.40 -20.93
C TRP A 384 4.25 -6.05 -19.50
N ALA A 385 4.39 -7.00 -18.59
CA ALA A 385 4.25 -6.75 -17.16
C ALA A 385 5.25 -7.62 -16.38
N GLY A 386 5.81 -7.09 -15.30
CA GLY A 386 6.73 -7.76 -14.40
C GLY A 386 6.20 -7.80 -12.97
N THR A 387 6.59 -8.81 -12.22
CA THR A 387 6.24 -8.93 -10.79
C THR A 387 7.40 -8.48 -9.91
N TYR A 388 7.10 -7.88 -8.76
CA TYR A 388 8.10 -7.45 -7.78
C TYR A 388 7.62 -7.74 -6.35
N THR A 389 8.52 -8.28 -5.52
CA THR A 389 8.33 -8.44 -4.07
C THR A 389 9.65 -8.19 -3.32
N ASP A 390 9.59 -7.46 -2.21
CA ASP A 390 10.74 -7.19 -1.34
C ASP A 390 11.10 -8.40 -0.45
N GLU A 391 10.08 -9.05 0.10
CA GLU A 391 10.19 -10.09 1.12
C GLU A 391 9.31 -11.28 0.73
N TYR A 392 9.71 -12.02 -0.32
CA TYR A 392 8.94 -13.15 -0.87
C TYR A 392 8.50 -14.21 0.17
N ARG A 393 9.20 -14.30 1.31
CA ARG A 393 8.84 -15.21 2.42
C ARG A 393 7.72 -14.67 3.31
N CYS A 394 7.47 -13.38 3.30
CA CYS A 394 6.45 -12.68 4.08
C CYS A 394 5.22 -12.36 3.22
N TYR A 395 5.47 -11.88 2.00
CA TYR A 395 4.47 -11.52 1.00
C TYR A 395 4.97 -11.91 -0.38
N ASP A 396 4.12 -12.59 -1.14
CA ASP A 396 4.52 -13.13 -2.44
C ASP A 396 3.51 -12.74 -3.53
N VAL A 397 3.91 -12.98 -4.78
CA VAL A 397 3.19 -12.61 -5.99
C VAL A 397 3.06 -13.79 -6.95
N ARG A 398 1.97 -13.84 -7.70
CA ARG A 398 1.79 -14.77 -8.81
C ARG A 398 1.04 -14.10 -9.95
N TYR A 399 1.67 -14.05 -11.11
CA TYR A 399 1.07 -13.53 -12.33
C TYR A 399 0.75 -14.69 -13.28
N VAL A 400 -0.52 -14.80 -13.67
CA VAL A 400 -1.04 -15.89 -14.49
C VAL A 400 -1.48 -15.32 -15.83
N THR A 401 -0.75 -15.68 -16.89
CA THR A 401 -1.06 -15.30 -18.28
C THR A 401 -1.45 -16.49 -19.14
N ASP A 402 -0.97 -17.68 -18.77
CA ASP A 402 -1.15 -18.89 -19.55
C ASP A 402 -2.48 -19.56 -19.19
N TYR A 403 -3.19 -20.08 -20.20
CA TYR A 403 -4.44 -20.83 -20.03
C TYR A 403 -5.58 -20.04 -19.36
N VAL A 404 -5.53 -18.72 -19.38
CA VAL A 404 -6.60 -17.81 -18.94
C VAL A 404 -7.01 -16.86 -20.07
N GLU A 405 -8.25 -16.40 -20.08
CA GLU A 405 -8.76 -15.48 -21.10
C GLU A 405 -8.21 -14.04 -20.92
N ASP A 406 -8.05 -13.61 -19.68
CA ASP A 406 -7.52 -12.31 -19.28
C ASP A 406 -6.45 -12.54 -18.20
N PRO A 407 -5.26 -11.92 -18.27
CA PRO A 407 -4.24 -12.09 -17.25
C PRO A 407 -4.73 -11.74 -15.85
N GLU A 408 -4.30 -12.54 -14.88
CA GLU A 408 -4.70 -12.41 -13.49
C GLU A 408 -3.47 -12.24 -12.60
N PHE A 409 -3.52 -11.27 -11.69
CA PHE A 409 -2.46 -11.02 -10.73
C PHE A 409 -2.92 -11.32 -9.31
N TYR A 410 -2.23 -12.23 -8.63
CA TYR A 410 -2.48 -12.63 -7.26
C TYR A 410 -1.33 -12.16 -6.37
N TYR A 411 -1.64 -11.70 -5.16
CA TYR A 411 -0.65 -11.24 -4.20
C TYR A 411 -1.16 -11.40 -2.77
N GLY A 412 -0.25 -11.45 -1.81
CA GLY A 412 -0.59 -11.45 -0.39
C GLY A 412 0.42 -12.20 0.47
N GLY A 413 0.11 -12.27 1.75
CA GLY A 413 0.87 -13.06 2.70
C GLY A 413 0.63 -12.62 4.14
N PRO A 414 1.04 -13.46 5.12
CA PRO A 414 0.72 -13.25 6.52
C PRO A 414 1.67 -12.27 7.23
N GLY A 415 2.72 -11.79 6.54
CA GLY A 415 3.82 -11.06 7.18
C GLY A 415 4.72 -12.03 7.94
N PHE A 416 4.41 -12.29 9.22
CA PHE A 416 5.20 -13.19 10.06
C PHE A 416 4.84 -14.66 9.80
N VAL A 417 5.79 -15.45 9.30
CA VAL A 417 5.66 -16.91 9.23
C VAL A 417 6.30 -17.55 10.47
N ALA A 418 5.48 -18.16 11.33
CA ALA A 418 5.92 -18.79 12.58
C ALA A 418 6.94 -19.94 12.40
N SER A 419 7.13 -20.44 11.17
CA SER A 419 8.16 -21.43 10.84
C SER A 419 9.58 -20.93 11.09
N GLN A 420 9.82 -19.62 11.26
CA GLN A 420 11.16 -19.09 11.57
C GLN A 420 11.62 -19.31 13.02
N ARG A 421 10.80 -19.90 13.91
CA ARG A 421 11.23 -20.32 15.26
C ARG A 421 11.67 -21.78 15.36
N GLU A 422 11.36 -22.62 14.37
CA GLU A 422 11.88 -23.99 14.31
C GLU A 422 12.79 -24.06 13.08
N GLY A 423 14.10 -24.14 13.31
CA GLY A 423 15.10 -24.14 12.24
C GLY A 423 14.85 -25.22 11.18
N SER A 424 14.10 -24.88 10.14
CA SER A 424 14.11 -25.58 8.86
C SER A 424 15.14 -24.87 7.99
N ILE A 425 16.35 -25.44 7.96
CA ILE A 425 17.32 -25.13 6.92
C ILE A 425 16.75 -25.72 5.62
N ASP A 426 16.24 -24.87 4.74
CA ASP A 426 16.04 -25.24 3.34
C ASP A 426 17.43 -25.43 2.72
N ILE A 427 17.86 -26.69 2.59
CA ILE A 427 19.04 -27.04 1.82
C ILE A 427 18.63 -26.97 0.35
N ASP A 428 18.97 -25.86 -0.29
CA ASP A 428 18.79 -25.66 -1.73
C ASP A 428 19.80 -26.55 -2.47
N MET A 429 19.39 -27.77 -2.82
CA MET A 429 20.14 -28.64 -3.74
C MET A 429 19.66 -28.39 -5.16
N ASN A 430 20.36 -27.47 -5.82
CA ASN A 430 20.29 -27.14 -7.24
C ASN A 430 20.08 -28.40 -8.10
N THR A 431 18.84 -28.67 -8.49
CA THR A 431 18.50 -29.66 -9.53
C THR A 431 17.33 -29.15 -10.37
N SER A 432 17.57 -29.06 -11.67
CA SER A 432 16.63 -28.68 -12.71
C SER A 432 15.49 -29.70 -12.84
N SER A 433 14.28 -29.38 -12.34
CA SER A 433 12.95 -29.92 -12.75
C SER A 433 11.89 -29.62 -11.67
N PRO A 434 10.61 -29.35 -12.02
CA PRO A 434 9.66 -28.70 -11.11
C PRO A 434 9.03 -29.68 -10.11
N ALA A 435 9.11 -29.35 -8.82
CA ALA A 435 8.21 -29.85 -7.79
C ALA A 435 8.14 -28.84 -6.64
N GLN A 436 6.96 -28.23 -6.46
CA GLN A 436 6.61 -27.45 -5.26
C GLN A 436 6.77 -28.33 -4.00
N PHE A 437 7.29 -27.73 -2.93
CA PHE A 437 7.86 -28.40 -1.76
C PHE A 437 6.93 -29.39 -1.05
N GLY A 438 7.33 -30.66 -1.09
CA GLY A 438 6.75 -31.81 -0.39
C GLY A 438 7.38 -33.09 -0.95
N TYR A 439 8.43 -33.61 -0.31
CA TYR A 439 9.17 -34.75 -0.87
C TYR A 439 8.30 -36.01 -0.94
N PHE A 440 8.03 -36.48 -2.15
CA PHE A 440 7.32 -37.75 -2.35
C PHE A 440 8.11 -38.96 -1.83
N LYS A 441 9.45 -38.88 -1.82
CA LYS A 441 10.32 -39.99 -1.39
C LYS A 441 11.68 -39.52 -0.88
N VAL A 442 12.10 -40.01 0.29
CA VAL A 442 13.42 -39.73 0.89
C VAL A 442 14.33 -40.96 0.87
N LEU A 443 15.54 -40.79 0.32
CA LEU A 443 16.53 -41.85 0.11
C LEU A 443 17.78 -41.64 0.98
N GLY A 444 18.39 -42.72 1.47
CA GLY A 444 19.52 -42.67 2.43
C GLY A 444 20.90 -42.29 1.86
N LYS A 445 20.96 -41.70 0.66
CA LYS A 445 22.23 -41.34 -0.02
C LYS A 445 22.75 -39.94 0.30
N GLY A 446 21.93 -39.07 0.90
CA GLY A 446 22.34 -37.72 1.30
C GLY A 446 23.19 -37.68 2.58
N VAL A 447 23.76 -36.50 2.84
CA VAL A 447 24.51 -36.15 4.05
C VAL A 447 23.60 -35.32 4.95
N LEU A 448 23.56 -35.62 6.24
CA LEU A 448 22.79 -34.85 7.23
C LEU A 448 23.71 -33.81 7.89
N PRO A 449 23.21 -32.59 8.19
CA PRO A 449 23.97 -31.61 8.96
C PRO A 449 24.33 -32.17 10.35
N GLU A 450 25.57 -31.97 10.77
CA GLU A 450 26.02 -32.40 12.10
C GLU A 450 25.47 -31.45 13.17
N GLN A 451 25.01 -32.01 14.29
CA GLN A 451 24.63 -31.30 15.54
C GLN A 451 23.28 -30.55 15.53
N GLN A 452 22.44 -30.74 14.52
CA GLN A 452 21.10 -30.15 14.49
C GLN A 452 20.02 -31.22 14.31
N PRO A 453 19.05 -31.35 15.23
CA PRO A 453 17.93 -32.28 15.06
C PRO A 453 17.03 -31.82 13.92
N ILE A 454 16.60 -32.75 13.08
CA ILE A 454 15.91 -32.47 11.81
C ILE A 454 14.58 -33.23 11.77
N VAL A 455 13.48 -32.58 11.38
CA VAL A 455 12.20 -33.25 11.13
C VAL A 455 11.94 -33.35 9.64
N VAL A 456 11.78 -34.58 9.14
CA VAL A 456 11.55 -34.86 7.72
C VAL A 456 10.10 -35.28 7.49
N LYS A 457 9.34 -34.48 6.73
CA LYS A 457 7.96 -34.79 6.30
C LYS A 457 7.98 -35.34 4.87
N ALA A 458 7.55 -36.59 4.67
CA ALA A 458 7.55 -37.24 3.34
C ALA A 458 6.52 -38.36 3.21
N LYS A 459 6.04 -38.65 1.99
CA LYS A 459 5.09 -39.75 1.72
C LYS A 459 5.74 -41.13 1.79
N LEU A 460 7.00 -41.25 1.37
CA LEU A 460 7.76 -42.50 1.37
C LEU A 460 9.18 -42.27 1.92
N VAL A 461 9.63 -43.11 2.84
CA VAL A 461 10.99 -43.00 3.41
C VAL A 461 11.67 -44.37 3.34
N SER A 462 12.88 -44.41 2.77
CA SER A 462 13.68 -45.64 2.76
C SER A 462 14.18 -45.99 4.15
N LYS A 463 14.29 -47.29 4.48
CA LYS A 463 14.82 -47.77 5.78
C LYS A 463 16.19 -47.18 6.12
N THR A 464 17.04 -46.99 5.10
CA THR A 464 18.37 -46.39 5.26
C THR A 464 18.30 -44.90 5.61
N ALA A 465 17.35 -44.16 5.03
CA ALA A 465 17.14 -42.74 5.37
C ALA A 465 16.60 -42.60 6.79
N GLU A 466 15.59 -43.38 7.15
CA GLU A 466 14.98 -43.35 8.49
C GLU A 466 16.01 -43.66 9.59
N LYS A 467 16.87 -44.65 9.36
CA LYS A 467 17.96 -44.99 10.29
C LYS A 467 18.92 -43.82 10.50
N LYS A 468 19.42 -43.21 9.42
CA LYS A 468 20.34 -42.06 9.49
C LYS A 468 19.70 -40.86 10.18
N ILE A 469 18.43 -40.58 9.90
CA ILE A 469 17.70 -39.46 10.51
C ILE A 469 17.56 -39.68 12.02
N LYS A 470 17.20 -40.89 12.46
CA LYS A 470 17.10 -41.24 13.89
C LYS A 470 18.46 -41.20 14.59
N GLU A 471 19.53 -41.65 13.93
CA GLU A 471 20.90 -41.57 14.46
C GLU A 471 21.38 -40.12 14.64
N ALA A 472 20.88 -39.18 13.84
CA ALA A 472 21.14 -37.75 13.94
C ALA A 472 20.18 -37.01 14.89
N SER A 473 19.46 -37.72 15.78
CA SER A 473 18.43 -37.14 16.67
C SER A 473 17.26 -36.44 15.95
N GLY A 474 17.01 -36.82 14.70
CA GLY A 474 15.89 -36.33 13.90
C GLY A 474 14.64 -37.21 13.97
N ALA A 475 13.52 -36.70 13.45
CA ALA A 475 12.24 -37.40 13.38
C ALA A 475 11.72 -37.49 11.94
N VAL A 476 10.99 -38.57 11.64
CA VAL A 476 10.32 -38.76 10.35
C VAL A 476 8.81 -38.71 10.58
N VAL A 477 8.12 -37.87 9.81
CA VAL A 477 6.66 -37.76 9.83
C VAL A 477 6.16 -38.16 8.45
N LEU A 478 5.43 -39.29 8.39
CA LEU A 478 4.80 -39.71 7.15
C LEU A 478 3.58 -38.81 6.88
N THR A 479 3.58 -38.14 5.74
CA THR A 479 2.42 -37.40 5.26
C THR A 479 1.52 -38.34 4.45
N VAL A 480 0.22 -38.35 4.75
CA VAL A 480 -0.77 -39.20 4.07
C VAL A 480 -1.02 -38.68 2.65
#